data_AF-A0A0K1JKQ5-F1
#
_entry.id   AF-A0A0K1JKQ5-F1
#
_cell.length_a   1.000
_cell.length_b   1.000
_cell.length_c   1.000
_cell.angle_alpha   90.00
_cell.angle_beta   90.00
_cell.angle_gamma   90.00
#
_symmetry.space_group_name_H-M   'P 1'
#
loop_
_entity.id
_entity.type
_entity.pdbx_description
1 polymer ?
#
loop_
_entity_poly.entity_id
_entity_poly.type
_entity_poly.pdbx_seq_one_letter_code
_entity_poly.pdbx_strand_id
1 'polypeptide(L)'
;MSVLLHRCRTCQHPADWHDGRNRGYTSCSCCNAGSADPDPEPVVQPTFASPSGGPEPLLRPGTARNEGTMHATRTCACQRCQAVYERLDPVRLSEVGRLT
;
A
#
# COMPACT_ATOMS: atom_id res chain seq x y z
N MET A 1 -9.45 0.94 -2.19
CA MET A 1 -8.45 1.83 -2.74
C MET A 1 -7.23 1.04 -3.14
N SER A 2 -6.72 1.19 -4.36
CA SER A 2 -5.37 0.70 -4.65
C SER A 2 -4.36 1.42 -3.74
N VAL A 3 -3.31 0.73 -3.29
CA VAL A 3 -2.31 1.30 -2.36
C VAL A 3 -0.90 0.98 -2.81
N LEU A 4 0.04 1.87 -2.48
CA LEU A 4 1.46 1.54 -2.51
C LEU A 4 1.88 0.87 -1.21
N LEU A 5 2.62 -0.24 -1.32
CA LEU A 5 3.21 -0.94 -0.18
C LEU A 5 4.58 -1.49 -0.52
N HIS A 6 5.39 -1.73 0.51
CA HIS A 6 6.62 -2.50 0.40
C HIS A 6 6.33 -3.97 0.65
N ARG A 7 6.96 -4.85 -0.11
CA ARG A 7 6.93 -6.31 0.15
C ARG A 7 8.16 -6.71 0.95
N CYS A 8 8.02 -7.69 1.83
CA CYS A 8 9.17 -8.32 2.46
C CYS A 8 9.95 -9.13 1.42
N ARG A 9 11.25 -8.93 1.27
CA ARG A 9 12.07 -9.67 0.29
C ARG A 9 12.12 -11.15 0.60
N THR A 10 12.05 -11.52 1.89
CA THR A 10 12.08 -12.90 2.36
C THR A 10 10.82 -13.69 2.03
N CYS A 11 9.63 -13.13 2.30
CA CYS A 11 8.36 -13.86 2.16
C CYS A 11 7.40 -13.27 1.12
N GLN A 12 7.75 -12.16 0.49
CA GLN A 12 6.98 -11.44 -0.54
C GLN A 12 5.59 -10.92 -0.10
N HIS A 13 5.22 -11.10 1.17
CA HIS A 13 4.03 -10.49 1.76
C HIS A 13 4.22 -8.99 2.00
N PRO A 14 3.12 -8.24 2.13
CA PRO A 14 3.18 -6.85 2.60
C PRO A 14 4.02 -6.73 3.88
N ALA A 15 4.94 -5.77 3.90
CA ALA A 15 5.88 -5.58 5.01
C ALA A 15 5.15 -5.26 6.33
N ASP A 16 4.00 -4.56 6.24
CA ASP A 16 3.14 -4.24 7.39
C ASP A 16 2.51 -5.47 8.04
N TRP A 17 2.47 -6.63 7.39
CA TRP A 17 2.02 -7.88 8.01
C TRP A 17 2.94 -8.40 9.12
N HIS A 18 4.15 -7.84 9.24
CA HIS A 18 5.08 -8.17 10.33
C HIS A 18 4.80 -7.34 11.60
N ASP A 19 3.97 -6.29 11.49
CA ASP A 19 3.49 -5.54 12.64
C ASP A 19 2.71 -6.47 13.58
N GLY A 20 2.96 -6.35 14.90
CA GLY A 20 2.27 -7.11 15.94
C GLY A 20 0.75 -7.15 15.82
N ARG A 21 0.13 -6.06 15.34
CA ARG A 21 -1.32 -5.95 15.14
C ARG A 21 -1.84 -6.78 13.97
N ASN A 22 -0.99 -7.08 13.00
CA ASN A 22 -1.33 -7.85 11.81
C ASN A 22 -0.90 -9.33 11.92
N ARG A 23 -0.22 -9.71 13.01
CA ARG A 23 0.14 -11.11 13.27
C ARG A 23 -1.13 -11.94 13.43
N GLY A 24 -1.13 -13.13 12.84
CA GLY A 24 -2.30 -14.04 12.87
C GLY A 24 -3.27 -13.92 11.68
N TYR A 25 -3.17 -12.88 10.84
CA TYR A 25 -3.90 -12.86 9.55
C TYR A 25 -3.25 -13.74 8.48
N THR A 26 -2.10 -14.32 8.79
CA THR A 26 -1.35 -15.20 7.90
C THR A 26 -0.70 -16.33 8.68
N SER A 27 -0.60 -17.51 8.05
CA SER A 27 0.16 -18.65 8.57
C SER A 27 1.67 -18.56 8.28
N CYS A 28 2.12 -17.48 7.63
CA CYS A 28 3.52 -17.31 7.27
C CYS A 28 4.41 -17.14 8.50
N SER A 29 5.41 -18.03 8.65
CA SER A 29 6.37 -17.97 9.76
C SER A 29 7.16 -16.67 9.80
N CYS A 30 7.57 -16.14 8.63
CA CYS A 30 8.31 -14.88 8.52
C CYS A 30 7.50 -13.68 9.04
N CYS A 31 6.24 -13.54 8.60
CA CYS A 31 5.36 -12.48 9.10
C CYS A 31 5.14 -12.59 10.61
N ASN A 32 4.94 -13.81 11.11
CA ASN A 32 4.71 -14.06 12.54
C ASN A 32 5.97 -13.86 13.40
N ALA A 33 7.17 -14.00 12.83
CA ALA A 33 8.43 -13.67 13.51
C ALA A 33 8.58 -12.15 13.75
N GLY A 34 7.93 -11.32 12.93
CA GLY A 34 7.76 -9.89 13.19
C GLY A 34 8.89 -8.97 12.76
N SER A 35 9.93 -9.49 12.11
CA SER A 35 11.03 -8.70 11.54
C SER A 35 10.90 -8.68 10.02
N ALA A 36 10.38 -7.57 9.47
CA ALA A 36 10.29 -7.39 8.03
C ALA A 36 11.66 -7.05 7.42
N ASP A 37 11.95 -7.60 6.24
CA ASP A 37 13.01 -7.13 5.33
C ASP A 37 12.36 -6.44 4.12
N PRO A 38 11.96 -5.16 4.21
CA PRO A 38 11.23 -4.51 3.13
C PRO A 38 12.10 -4.31 1.89
N ASP A 39 11.54 -4.65 0.73
CA ASP A 39 12.01 -4.21 -0.57
C ASP A 39 11.82 -2.68 -0.67
N PRO A 40 12.87 -1.90 -1.00
CA PRO A 40 12.76 -0.46 -1.11
C PRO A 40 11.85 -0.03 -2.26
N GLU A 41 11.62 -0.86 -3.27
CA GLU A 41 10.72 -0.53 -4.36
C GLU A 41 9.27 -0.86 -3.97
N PRO A 42 8.40 0.17 -3.81
CA PRO A 42 7.01 -0.09 -3.49
C PRO A 42 6.27 -0.58 -4.74
N VAL A 43 5.28 -1.42 -4.50
CA VAL A 43 4.41 -1.96 -5.55
C VAL A 43 2.98 -1.48 -5.34
N VAL A 44 2.24 -1.36 -6.45
CA VAL A 44 0.80 -1.13 -6.38
C VAL A 44 0.11 -2.44 -6.02
N GLN A 45 -0.63 -2.43 -4.91
CA GLN A 45 -1.61 -3.45 -4.60
C GLN A 45 -3.00 -2.95 -4.97
N PRO A 46 -3.67 -3.56 -5.97
CA PRO A 46 -5.05 -3.24 -6.29
C PRO A 46 -5.96 -3.53 -5.10
N THR A 47 -6.99 -2.70 -4.91
CA THR A 47 -8.14 -3.13 -4.12
C THR A 47 -9.43 -2.67 -4.79
N PHE A 48 -10.53 -3.29 -4.36
CA PHE A 48 -11.82 -3.18 -5.00
C PHE A 48 -12.88 -2.72 -4.00
N ALA A 49 -13.74 -1.81 -4.46
CA ALA A 49 -14.83 -1.28 -3.65
C ALA A 49 -15.81 -2.41 -3.31
N SER A 50 -16.35 -2.38 -2.10
CA SER A 50 -17.46 -3.27 -1.72
C SER A 50 -18.73 -2.43 -1.55
N PRO A 51 -19.90 -2.88 -2.05
CA PRO A 51 -20.17 -4.15 -2.71
C PRO A 51 -19.94 -4.15 -4.24
N SER A 52 -19.60 -3.00 -4.84
CA SER A 52 -19.62 -2.82 -6.29
C SER A 52 -18.51 -3.56 -7.05
N GLY A 53 -17.46 -4.03 -6.38
CA GLY A 53 -16.31 -4.73 -6.97
C GLY A 53 -15.45 -3.85 -7.90
N GLY A 54 -15.77 -2.56 -8.04
CA GLY A 54 -15.06 -1.66 -8.94
C GLY A 54 -13.63 -1.38 -8.47
N PRO A 55 -12.67 -1.15 -9.38
CA PRO A 55 -11.32 -0.73 -9.02
C PRO A 55 -11.38 0.62 -8.31
N GLU A 56 -10.59 0.75 -7.25
CA GLU A 56 -10.56 1.99 -6.47
C GLU A 56 -9.28 2.78 -6.76
N PRO A 57 -9.34 4.12 -6.70
CA PRO A 57 -8.21 4.99 -7.01
C PRO A 57 -7.01 4.70 -6.10
N LEU A 58 -5.82 5.06 -6.58
CA LEU A 58 -4.59 4.97 -5.81
C LEU A 58 -4.63 5.97 -4.65
N LEU A 59 -4.51 5.46 -3.42
CA LEU A 59 -4.42 6.30 -2.23
C LEU A 59 -3.06 6.99 -2.14
N ARG A 60 -3.08 8.25 -1.69
CA ARG A 60 -1.87 8.99 -1.37
C ARG A 60 -1.07 8.27 -0.26
N PRO A 61 0.27 8.18 -0.38
CA PRO A 61 1.14 7.70 0.69
C PRO A 61 0.94 8.46 2.02
N GLY A 62 0.99 7.75 3.14
CA GLY A 62 0.70 8.29 4.47
C GLY A 62 -0.78 8.45 4.82
N THR A 63 -1.70 8.10 3.92
CA THR A 63 -3.14 8.20 4.16
C THR A 63 -3.63 7.06 5.04
N ALA A 64 -4.53 7.37 5.96
CA ALA A 64 -5.17 6.37 6.80
C ALA A 64 -6.21 5.56 6.00
N ARG A 65 -6.40 4.30 6.39
CA ARG A 65 -7.32 3.34 5.77
C ARG A 65 -8.17 2.72 6.86
N ASN A 66 -9.45 2.50 6.55
CA ASN A 66 -10.42 1.91 7.46
C ASN A 66 -10.47 2.63 8.83
N GLU A 67 -10.35 3.97 8.83
CA GLU A 67 -10.40 4.76 10.05
C GLU A 67 -11.68 4.47 10.84
N GLY A 68 -11.56 4.43 12.18
CA GLY A 68 -12.67 4.10 13.06
C GLY A 68 -13.02 2.61 13.16
N THR A 69 -12.28 1.72 12.49
CA THR A 69 -12.46 0.26 12.58
C THR A 69 -11.30 -0.42 13.31
N MET A 70 -11.49 -1.68 13.71
CA MET A 70 -10.42 -2.53 14.27
C MET A 70 -9.26 -2.73 13.29
N HIS A 71 -9.49 -2.60 11.98
CA HIS A 71 -8.50 -2.78 10.92
C HIS A 71 -7.95 -1.45 10.39
N ALA A 72 -7.98 -0.40 11.22
CA ALA A 72 -7.41 0.89 10.87
C ALA A 72 -5.90 0.75 10.62
N THR A 73 -5.46 1.13 9.43
CA THR A 73 -4.05 1.09 9.00
C THR A 73 -3.67 2.42 8.35
N ARG A 74 -2.38 2.63 8.06
CA ARG A 74 -1.89 3.81 7.33
C ARG A 74 -0.95 3.36 6.22
N THR A 75 -1.12 3.91 5.01
CA THR A 75 -0.17 3.63 3.92
C THR A 75 1.22 4.17 4.26
N CYS A 76 2.27 3.53 3.74
CA CYS A 76 3.63 4.01 3.96
C CYS A 76 3.78 5.45 3.47
N ALA A 77 4.48 6.31 4.23
CA ALA A 77 4.71 7.72 3.89
C ALA A 77 6.16 8.01 3.44
N CYS A 78 6.94 6.97 3.14
CA CYS A 78 8.35 7.14 2.79
C CYS A 78 8.52 7.90 1.46
N GLN A 79 9.69 8.51 1.28
CA GLN A 79 10.01 9.29 0.08
C GLN A 79 9.83 8.49 -1.21
N ARG A 80 10.15 7.18 -1.20
CA ARG A 80 9.99 6.34 -2.39
C ARG A 80 8.52 6.13 -2.75
N CYS A 81 7.66 5.89 -1.77
CA CYS A 81 6.21 5.80 -1.98
C CYS A 81 5.66 7.12 -2.53
N GLN A 82 6.09 8.28 -2.01
CA GLN A 82 5.68 9.58 -2.54
C GLN A 82 6.09 9.74 -4.01
N ALA A 83 7.35 9.49 -4.34
CA ALA A 83 7.85 9.60 -5.70
C ALA A 83 7.17 8.64 -6.69
N VAL A 84 6.82 7.43 -6.25
CA VAL A 84 6.08 6.47 -7.09
C VAL A 84 4.63 6.92 -7.27
N TYR A 85 3.98 7.40 -6.22
CA TYR A 85 2.62 7.94 -6.29
C TYR A 85 2.54 9.10 -7.30
N GLU A 86 3.46 10.06 -7.22
CA GLU A 86 3.51 11.20 -8.14
C GLU A 86 3.68 10.80 -9.61
N ARG A 87 4.39 9.69 -9.88
CA ARG A 87 4.53 9.15 -11.24
C ARG A 87 3.27 8.44 -11.74
N LEU A 88 2.48 7.87 -10.83
CA LEU A 88 1.33 7.04 -11.16
C LEU A 88 -0.01 7.79 -11.10
N ASP A 89 -0.09 8.92 -10.39
CA ASP A 89 -1.32 9.67 -10.20
C ASP A 89 -1.83 10.25 -11.54
N PRO A 90 -2.93 9.70 -12.09
CA PRO A 90 -3.41 10.07 -13.43
C PRO A 90 -4.00 11.49 -13.48
N VAL A 91 -4.29 12.10 -12.33
CA VAL A 91 -4.80 13.48 -12.27
C VAL A 91 -3.77 14.46 -12.85
N ARG A 92 -2.47 14.24 -12.64
CA ARG A 92 -1.42 15.09 -13.22
C ARG A 92 -0.99 14.70 -14.64
N LEU A 93 -1.04 13.41 -15.00
CA LEU A 93 -0.72 12.98 -16.37
C LEU A 93 -1.66 13.61 -17.41
N SER A 94 -2.89 13.94 -16.99
CA SER A 94 -3.90 14.61 -17.81
C SER A 94 -3.71 16.13 -17.94
N GLU A 95 -2.98 16.76 -17.02
CA GLU A 95 -2.69 18.22 -17.01
C GLU A 95 -1.43 18.55 -17.81
N VAL A 96 -0.41 17.70 -17.77
CA VAL A 96 0.82 17.89 -18.56
C VAL A 96 0.58 17.71 -20.07
N GLY A 97 -0.41 16.90 -20.46
CA GLY A 97 -0.81 16.69 -21.85
C GLY A 97 -1.68 17.79 -22.50
N ARG A 98 -1.95 18.90 -21.80
CA ARG A 98 -2.72 20.05 -22.34
C ARG A 98 -1.88 21.33 -22.54
N LEU A 99 -0.57 21.28 -22.30
CA LEU A 99 0.34 22.42 -22.45
C LEU A 99 1.31 22.30 -23.65
N THR A 100 0.98 21.45 -24.62
CA THR A 100 1.67 21.35 -25.93
C THR A 100 0.67 21.51 -27.06
#